data_AF-V9Z7M0-F1
#
_entry.id   AF-V9Z7M0-F1
#
_cell.length_a   1.000
_cell.length_b   1.000
_cell.length_c   1.000
_cell.angle_alpha   90.00
_cell.angle_beta   90.00
_cell.angle_gamma   90.00
#
_symmetry.space_group_name_H-M   'P 1'
#
loop_
_entity.id
_entity.type
_entity.pdbx_description
1 polymer ?
#
loop_
_entity_poly.entity_id
_entity_poly.type
_entity_poly.pdbx_seq_one_letter_code
_entity_poly.pdbx_strand_id
1 'polypeptide(L)'
;MNHRPGVGVTPAATRAAAPEPAVCSRAPLVPGDVVTLTACPLAQLPVPRLDAAFFAVPERVRAMVAHWSRSELCMVGNVLMCEAARLIEVGLLAVLRTMCAREPGEPSVTHVEFVTNPNYEDQAYWDDESVYLHIKGRDEPVPIEFADVQDGSQEAALDARFCALLADYARSDPPNHGDHLVVNLATGAFERSGQWSHL
;
A
#
# COMPACT_ATOMS: atom_id res chain seq x y z
N MET A 1 30.64 -68.42 -9.80
CA MET A 1 30.87 -69.22 -8.59
C MET A 1 31.36 -68.29 -7.49
N ASN A 2 30.60 -68.24 -6.38
CA ASN A 2 30.97 -68.02 -4.96
C ASN A 2 32.00 -66.90 -4.65
N HIS A 3 31.75 -65.87 -3.84
CA HIS A 3 31.17 -65.85 -2.49
C HIS A 3 30.72 -64.42 -2.09
N ARG A 4 29.56 -64.28 -1.43
CA ARG A 4 29.33 -63.32 -0.33
C ARG A 4 29.90 -63.95 0.96
N PRO A 5 30.46 -63.18 1.92
CA PRO A 5 29.69 -62.62 3.04
C PRO A 5 30.22 -61.22 3.46
N GLY A 6 29.62 -60.43 4.34
CA GLY A 6 28.54 -60.70 5.27
C GLY A 6 28.04 -59.40 5.92
N VAL A 7 26.90 -59.57 6.57
CA VAL A 7 26.09 -58.64 7.32
C VAL A 7 26.86 -58.02 8.49
N GLY A 8 26.66 -56.72 8.72
CA GLY A 8 26.92 -56.04 9.99
C GLY A 8 25.73 -55.15 10.33
N VAL A 9 25.07 -55.45 11.45
CA VAL A 9 23.79 -54.90 11.90
C VAL A 9 24.01 -54.15 13.22
N THR A 10 23.64 -52.85 13.24
CA THR A 10 23.25 -51.96 14.37
C THR A 10 24.28 -51.64 15.49
N PRO A 11 24.18 -50.47 16.19
CA PRO A 11 22.96 -49.93 16.79
C PRO A 11 22.67 -48.43 16.70
N ALA A 12 21.43 -48.16 17.11
CA ALA A 12 20.73 -46.90 17.25
C ALA A 12 21.55 -45.80 17.96
N ALA A 13 21.49 -44.60 17.39
CA ALA A 13 21.75 -43.36 18.11
C ALA A 13 20.44 -42.55 18.17
N THR A 14 19.84 -42.66 19.34
CA THR A 14 19.01 -41.69 20.07
C THR A 14 18.46 -40.48 19.30
N ARG A 15 17.15 -40.58 19.09
CA ARG A 15 16.17 -39.51 18.88
C ARG A 15 16.37 -38.36 19.88
N ALA A 16 16.84 -37.19 19.42
CA ALA A 16 16.66 -35.95 20.15
C ALA A 16 15.33 -35.33 19.73
N ALA A 17 14.39 -35.33 20.69
CA ALA A 17 13.04 -34.83 20.51
C ALA A 17 13.03 -33.32 20.23
N ALA A 18 12.12 -32.90 19.36
CA ALA A 18 11.73 -31.52 19.18
C ALA A 18 11.23 -30.93 20.52
N PRO A 19 11.53 -29.66 20.86
CA PRO A 19 10.89 -29.02 21.99
C PRO A 19 9.40 -28.83 21.69
N GLU A 20 8.56 -29.51 22.49
CA GLU A 20 7.12 -29.32 22.51
C GLU A 20 6.75 -27.88 22.92
N PRO A 21 5.64 -27.33 22.39
CA PRO A 21 5.19 -25.99 22.68
C PRO A 21 4.82 -25.85 24.17
N ALA A 22 5.26 -24.76 24.78
CA ALA A 22 4.90 -24.41 26.14
C ALA A 22 3.37 -24.35 26.29
N VAL A 23 2.83 -25.30 27.06
CA VAL A 23 1.42 -25.37 27.44
C VAL A 23 1.08 -24.14 28.27
N CYS A 24 0.07 -23.41 27.81
CA CYS A 24 -0.53 -22.27 28.47
C CYS A 24 -1.23 -22.74 29.77
N SER A 25 -0.52 -22.73 30.89
CA SER A 25 -1.13 -22.97 32.21
C SER A 25 -1.86 -21.72 32.68
N ARG A 26 -3.19 -21.71 32.54
CA ARG A 26 -4.10 -20.74 33.19
C ARG A 26 -4.17 -21.06 34.68
N ALA A 27 -3.62 -20.19 35.52
CA ALA A 27 -3.95 -20.15 36.94
C ALA A 27 -5.38 -19.58 37.13
N PRO A 28 -6.16 -20.06 38.12
CA PRO A 28 -7.49 -19.54 38.39
C PRO A 28 -7.43 -18.10 38.94
N LEU A 29 -8.22 -17.21 38.36
CA LEU A 29 -8.37 -15.82 38.80
C LEU A 29 -9.08 -15.78 40.16
N VAL A 30 -8.36 -15.33 41.20
CA VAL A 30 -8.96 -14.92 42.48
C VAL A 30 -9.51 -13.50 42.30
N PRO A 31 -10.79 -13.23 42.61
CA PRO A 31 -11.32 -11.88 42.59
C PRO A 31 -10.88 -11.15 43.87
N GLY A 32 -10.05 -10.11 43.76
CA GLY A 32 -9.74 -9.30 44.95
C GLY A 32 -8.57 -8.33 44.89
N ASP A 33 -7.67 -8.42 43.92
CA ASP A 33 -6.55 -7.46 43.82
C ASP A 33 -6.77 -6.46 42.69
N VAL A 34 -7.01 -5.20 43.08
CA VAL A 34 -6.81 -4.05 42.21
C VAL A 34 -5.30 -3.93 41.97
N VAL A 35 -4.81 -4.67 40.97
CA VAL A 35 -3.48 -4.41 40.42
C VAL A 35 -3.59 -3.08 39.69
N THR A 36 -3.15 -2.02 40.35
CA THR A 36 -2.78 -0.78 39.67
C THR A 36 -1.70 -1.16 38.67
N LEU A 37 -2.10 -1.39 37.41
CA LEU A 37 -1.18 -1.48 36.29
C LEU A 37 -0.58 -0.09 36.16
N THR A 38 0.54 0.11 36.86
CA THR A 38 1.45 1.22 36.60
C THR A 38 1.88 1.04 35.16
N ALA A 39 1.21 1.77 34.26
CA ALA A 39 1.63 1.88 32.87
C ALA A 39 3.06 2.41 32.92
N CYS A 40 4.04 1.53 32.73
CA CYS A 40 5.37 1.98 32.38
C CYS A 40 5.19 2.81 31.11
N PRO A 41 5.52 4.11 31.12
CA PRO A 41 5.71 4.81 29.88
C PRO A 41 6.99 4.21 29.31
N LEU A 42 6.87 3.14 28.51
CA LEU A 42 7.82 2.94 27.44
C LEU A 42 7.69 4.20 26.60
N ALA A 43 8.54 5.19 26.93
CA ALA A 43 8.87 6.26 26.02
C ALA A 43 9.09 5.57 24.69
N GLN A 44 8.17 5.80 23.74
CA GLN A 44 8.30 5.31 22.38
C GLN A 44 9.58 5.94 21.87
N LEU A 45 10.70 5.20 21.99
CA LEU A 45 11.98 5.65 21.46
C LEU A 45 11.71 5.92 19.97
N PRO A 46 12.09 7.10 19.46
CA PRO A 46 11.85 7.44 18.07
C PRO A 46 12.45 6.33 17.22
N VAL A 47 11.60 5.66 16.44
CA VAL A 47 12.05 4.65 15.48
C VAL A 47 13.06 5.34 14.57
N PRO A 48 14.29 4.81 14.43
CA PRO A 48 15.29 5.44 13.59
C PRO A 48 14.75 5.54 12.17
N ARG A 49 14.68 6.77 11.64
CA ARG A 49 14.29 7.00 10.25
C ARG A 49 15.45 6.56 9.37
N LEU A 50 15.16 5.71 8.40
CA LEU A 50 16.11 5.39 7.35
C LEU A 50 16.27 6.62 6.45
N ASP A 51 17.51 7.02 6.19
CA ASP A 51 17.83 8.13 5.29
C ASP A 51 17.80 7.64 3.83
N ALA A 52 17.05 8.34 2.96
CA ALA A 52 17.00 8.02 1.54
C ALA A 52 18.38 8.11 0.86
N ALA A 53 19.23 9.05 1.31
CA ALA A 53 20.58 9.22 0.78
C ALA A 53 21.46 7.97 1.00
N PHE A 54 21.10 7.15 1.99
CA PHE A 54 21.79 5.90 2.26
C PHE A 54 21.52 4.83 1.20
N PHE A 55 20.28 4.76 0.68
CA PHE A 55 19.89 3.85 -0.40
C PHE A 55 20.31 4.36 -1.80
N ALA A 56 20.67 5.64 -1.92
CA ALA A 56 21.10 6.25 -3.18
C ALA A 56 22.46 5.71 -3.71
N VAL A 57 23.20 4.95 -2.90
CA VAL A 57 24.49 4.35 -3.30
C VAL A 57 24.33 2.82 -3.39
N PRO A 58 24.10 2.25 -4.60
CA PRO A 58 23.77 0.84 -4.76
C PRO A 58 24.80 -0.14 -4.17
N GLU A 59 26.09 0.22 -4.20
CA GLU A 59 27.16 -0.62 -3.65
C GLU A 59 27.08 -0.74 -2.11
N ARG A 60 26.63 0.31 -1.42
CA ARG A 60 26.42 0.27 0.04
C ARG A 60 25.28 -0.67 0.40
N VAL A 61 24.18 -0.58 -0.35
CA VAL A 61 23.02 -1.47 -0.17
C VAL A 61 23.45 -2.93 -0.42
N ARG A 62 24.16 -3.20 -1.52
CA ARG A 62 24.68 -4.55 -1.82
C ARG A 62 25.59 -5.09 -0.71
N ALA A 63 26.50 -4.28 -0.19
CA ALA A 63 27.40 -4.70 0.89
C ALA A 63 26.63 -5.05 2.18
N MET A 64 25.58 -4.29 2.53
CA MET A 64 24.78 -4.58 3.71
C MET A 64 24.00 -5.87 3.62
N VAL A 65 23.36 -6.10 2.47
CA VAL A 65 22.48 -7.26 2.28
C VAL A 65 23.24 -8.48 1.75
N ALA A 66 24.58 -8.42 1.66
CA ALA A 66 25.40 -9.49 1.11
C ALA A 66 25.27 -10.84 1.86
N HIS A 67 24.88 -10.78 3.14
CA HIS A 67 24.66 -11.96 3.98
C HIS A 67 23.19 -12.40 4.04
N TRP A 68 22.28 -11.66 3.39
CA TRP A 68 20.86 -11.98 3.38
C TRP A 68 20.56 -13.05 2.35
N SER A 69 19.64 -13.94 2.69
CA SER A 69 19.06 -14.88 1.75
C SER A 69 18.19 -14.17 0.71
N ARG A 70 17.96 -14.85 -0.42
CA ARG A 70 17.01 -14.39 -1.43
C ARG A 70 15.61 -14.15 -0.84
N SER A 71 15.16 -14.99 0.10
CA SER A 71 13.85 -14.85 0.71
C SER A 71 13.73 -13.57 1.53
N GLU A 72 14.76 -13.20 2.29
CA GLU A 72 14.79 -11.97 3.09
C GLU A 72 14.81 -10.74 2.18
N LEU A 73 15.59 -10.78 1.11
CA LEU A 73 15.60 -9.72 0.09
C LEU A 73 14.23 -9.53 -0.55
N CYS A 74 13.56 -10.62 -0.95
CA CYS A 74 12.20 -10.54 -1.50
C CYS A 74 11.20 -10.00 -0.48
N MET A 75 11.28 -10.40 0.78
CA MET A 75 10.38 -9.91 1.83
C MET A 75 10.52 -8.40 2.04
N VAL A 76 11.75 -7.90 2.21
CA VAL A 76 12.00 -6.46 2.39
C VAL A 76 11.65 -5.68 1.12
N GLY A 77 11.99 -6.21 -0.05
CA GLY A 77 11.57 -5.62 -1.33
C GLY A 77 10.06 -5.46 -1.42
N ASN A 78 9.29 -6.49 -1.07
CA ASN A 78 7.83 -6.42 -1.06
C ASN A 78 7.31 -5.37 -0.08
N VAL A 79 7.87 -5.27 1.13
CA VAL A 79 7.47 -4.25 2.12
C VAL A 79 7.72 -2.83 1.58
N LEU A 80 8.88 -2.59 0.97
CA LEU A 80 9.19 -1.28 0.38
C LEU A 80 8.27 -0.93 -0.79
N MET A 81 7.93 -1.91 -1.64
CA MET A 81 6.99 -1.71 -2.74
C MET A 81 5.56 -1.42 -2.24
N CYS A 82 5.09 -2.16 -1.23
CA CYS A 82 3.80 -1.90 -0.59
C CYS A 82 3.75 -0.51 0.05
N GLU A 83 4.82 -0.09 0.73
CA GLU A 83 4.87 1.24 1.33
C GLU A 83 4.95 2.35 0.27
N ALA A 84 5.67 2.12 -0.84
CA ALA A 84 5.69 3.04 -1.97
C ALA A 84 4.28 3.22 -2.58
N ALA A 85 3.56 2.12 -2.82
CA ALA A 85 2.18 2.16 -3.31
C ALA A 85 1.25 2.92 -2.34
N ARG A 86 1.36 2.64 -1.04
CA ARG A 86 0.59 3.33 0.01
C ARG A 86 0.88 4.84 0.04
N LEU A 87 2.13 5.24 -0.14
CA LEU A 87 2.51 6.66 -0.19
C LEU A 87 1.93 7.38 -1.42
N ILE A 88 1.86 6.68 -2.56
CA ILE A 88 1.20 7.19 -3.77
C ILE A 88 -0.28 7.41 -3.51
N GLU A 89 -1.01 6.41 -2.98
CA GLU A 89 -2.44 6.51 -2.66
C GLU A 89 -2.73 7.66 -1.68
N VAL A 90 -1.95 7.76 -0.60
CA VAL A 90 -2.09 8.84 0.39
C VAL A 90 -1.82 10.21 -0.24
N GLY A 91 -0.81 10.31 -1.09
CA GLY A 91 -0.48 11.53 -1.81
C GLY A 91 -1.61 11.94 -2.75
N LEU A 92 -2.11 11.01 -3.55
CA LEU A 92 -3.18 11.23 -4.53
C LEU A 92 -4.48 11.62 -3.82
N LEU A 93 -4.88 10.90 -2.77
CA LEU A 93 -6.05 11.23 -1.97
C LEU A 93 -5.96 12.63 -1.35
N ALA A 94 -4.79 13.03 -0.86
CA ALA A 94 -4.60 14.36 -0.29
C ALA A 94 -4.80 15.45 -1.36
N VAL A 95 -4.23 15.26 -2.55
CA VAL A 95 -4.39 16.18 -3.68
C VAL A 95 -5.85 16.25 -4.14
N LEU A 96 -6.53 15.10 -4.29
CA LEU A 96 -7.95 15.06 -4.67
C LEU A 96 -8.84 15.76 -3.65
N ARG A 97 -8.60 15.57 -2.34
CA ARG A 97 -9.33 16.30 -1.29
C ARG A 97 -9.11 17.80 -1.37
N THR A 98 -7.92 18.25 -1.72
CA THR A 98 -7.63 19.67 -1.92
C THR A 98 -8.35 20.21 -3.16
N MET A 99 -8.27 19.52 -4.29
CA MET A 99 -8.93 19.93 -5.54
C MET A 99 -10.46 19.92 -5.45
N CYS A 100 -11.01 18.96 -4.70
CA CYS A 100 -12.46 18.81 -4.50
C CYS A 100 -12.98 19.55 -3.27
N ALA A 101 -12.16 20.38 -2.61
CA ALA A 101 -12.61 21.20 -1.50
C ALA A 101 -13.65 22.22 -1.99
N ARG A 102 -14.78 22.30 -1.29
CA ARG A 102 -15.92 23.15 -1.64
C ARG A 102 -16.22 24.13 -0.50
N GLU A 103 -16.86 25.23 -0.82
CA GLU A 103 -17.21 26.23 0.20
C GLU A 103 -18.27 25.68 1.17
N PRO A 104 -18.31 26.16 2.43
CA PRO A 104 -19.35 25.76 3.37
C PRO A 104 -20.75 26.07 2.83
N GLY A 105 -21.58 25.04 2.67
CA GLY A 105 -22.94 25.14 2.13
C GLY A 105 -23.09 24.62 0.70
N GLU A 106 -21.99 24.37 0.00
CA GLU A 106 -21.99 23.66 -1.28
C GLU A 106 -22.15 22.14 -1.08
N PRO A 107 -22.76 21.43 -2.04
CA PRO A 107 -22.88 19.99 -1.96
C PRO A 107 -21.50 19.32 -2.02
N SER A 108 -21.25 18.42 -1.07
CA SER A 108 -19.96 17.75 -0.91
C SER A 108 -19.70 16.73 -2.03
N VAL A 109 -18.49 16.75 -2.58
CA VAL A 109 -17.97 15.66 -3.40
C VAL A 109 -17.73 14.44 -2.51
N THR A 110 -18.27 13.30 -2.90
CA THR A 110 -18.16 12.03 -2.16
C THR A 110 -17.11 11.11 -2.75
N HIS A 111 -17.08 11.02 -4.09
CA HIS A 111 -16.15 10.19 -4.83
C HIS A 111 -15.60 10.93 -6.04
N VAL A 112 -14.41 10.52 -6.47
CA VAL A 112 -13.81 10.91 -7.75
C VAL A 112 -13.66 9.64 -8.57
N GLU A 113 -14.07 9.66 -9.83
CA GLU A 113 -13.98 8.53 -10.75
C GLU A 113 -13.10 8.89 -11.93
N PHE A 114 -12.12 8.03 -12.22
CA PHE A 114 -11.26 8.09 -13.40
C PHE A 114 -11.65 6.99 -14.36
N VAL A 115 -11.54 7.27 -15.65
CA VAL A 115 -11.78 6.27 -16.71
C VAL A 115 -10.49 6.07 -17.51
N THR A 116 -10.33 4.89 -18.10
CA THR A 116 -9.25 4.71 -19.07
C THR A 116 -9.58 5.34 -20.41
N ASN A 117 -8.61 6.01 -21.03
CA ASN A 117 -8.78 6.53 -22.37
C ASN A 117 -8.65 5.39 -23.40
N PRO A 118 -9.68 5.12 -24.23
CA PRO A 118 -9.65 4.02 -25.21
C PRO A 118 -8.78 4.31 -26.44
N ASN A 119 -8.29 5.55 -26.60
CA ASN A 119 -7.58 5.98 -27.81
C ASN A 119 -6.08 5.60 -27.83
N TYR A 120 -5.55 5.03 -26.75
CA TYR A 120 -4.18 4.51 -26.72
C TYR A 120 -4.19 3.02 -27.08
N GLU A 121 -3.60 2.66 -28.23
CA GLU A 121 -3.69 1.31 -28.81
C GLU A 121 -2.88 0.25 -28.05
N ASP A 122 -1.79 0.65 -27.37
CA ASP A 122 -0.82 -0.31 -26.82
C ASP A 122 -0.95 -0.54 -25.32
N GLN A 123 -1.45 0.44 -24.55
CA GLN A 123 -1.50 0.40 -23.09
C GLN A 123 -2.66 1.25 -22.56
N ALA A 124 -3.38 0.75 -21.55
CA ALA A 124 -4.40 1.50 -20.83
C ALA A 124 -3.77 2.36 -19.73
N TYR A 125 -4.22 3.60 -19.61
CA TYR A 125 -3.83 4.55 -18.57
C TYR A 125 -5.07 5.20 -17.99
N TRP A 126 -5.00 5.58 -16.71
CA TRP A 126 -5.99 6.48 -16.13
C TRP A 126 -5.87 7.84 -16.82
N ASP A 127 -6.96 8.29 -17.42
CA ASP A 127 -7.01 9.56 -18.13
C ASP A 127 -7.12 10.70 -17.11
N ASP A 128 -6.10 11.57 -17.07
CA ASP A 128 -6.07 12.74 -16.20
C ASP A 128 -6.98 13.87 -16.70
N GLU A 129 -7.42 13.83 -17.96
CA GLU A 129 -8.39 14.77 -18.52
C GLU A 129 -9.84 14.32 -18.30
N SER A 130 -10.08 13.01 -18.20
CA SER A 130 -11.43 12.43 -18.05
C SER A 130 -11.75 12.07 -16.59
N VAL A 131 -11.85 13.10 -15.74
CA VAL A 131 -12.14 12.96 -14.30
C VAL A 131 -13.58 13.34 -13.99
N TYR A 132 -14.26 12.52 -13.18
CA TYR A 132 -15.68 12.69 -12.85
C TYR A 132 -15.91 12.79 -11.34
N LEU A 133 -16.81 13.68 -10.93
CA LEU A 133 -17.17 13.94 -9.53
C LEU A 133 -18.54 13.38 -9.20
N HIS A 134 -18.61 12.57 -8.14
CA HIS A 134 -19.86 12.13 -7.53
C HIS A 134 -20.25 13.07 -6.40
N ILE A 135 -21.26 13.89 -6.64
CA ILE A 135 -21.70 14.95 -5.72
C ILE A 135 -22.93 14.47 -4.95
N LYS A 136 -22.91 14.62 -3.63
CA LYS A 136 -24.04 14.22 -2.78
C LYS A 136 -25.35 14.86 -3.25
N GLY A 137 -26.36 14.04 -3.49
CA GLY A 137 -27.68 14.47 -3.94
C GLY A 137 -27.81 14.67 -5.46
N ARG A 138 -26.83 14.21 -6.23
CA ARG A 138 -26.93 14.07 -7.69
C ARG A 138 -26.74 12.60 -8.06
N ASP A 139 -27.56 12.14 -9.01
CA ASP A 139 -27.53 10.75 -9.49
C ASP A 139 -26.52 10.53 -10.61
N GLU A 140 -26.08 11.61 -11.29
CA GLU A 140 -25.14 11.55 -12.40
C GLU A 140 -23.77 12.16 -12.03
N PRO A 141 -22.66 11.49 -12.39
CA PRO A 141 -21.32 12.02 -12.20
C PRO A 141 -21.10 13.26 -13.08
N VAL A 142 -20.39 14.25 -12.53
CA VAL A 142 -20.12 15.53 -13.21
C VAL A 142 -18.67 15.57 -13.68
N PRO A 143 -18.38 15.77 -14.97
CA PRO A 143 -17.01 15.89 -15.44
C PRO A 143 -16.32 17.13 -14.86
N ILE A 144 -15.03 17.03 -14.56
CA ILE A 144 -14.19 18.17 -14.21
C ILE A 144 -13.67 18.78 -15.50
N GLU A 145 -13.94 20.06 -15.71
CA GLU A 145 -13.19 20.86 -16.67
C GLU A 145 -12.00 21.46 -15.93
N PHE A 146 -10.81 20.95 -16.21
CA PHE A 146 -9.58 21.62 -15.78
C PHE A 146 -9.47 22.92 -16.57
N ALA A 147 -9.75 24.04 -15.91
CA ALA A 147 -9.61 25.36 -16.54
C ALA A 147 -8.15 25.57 -16.96
N ASP A 148 -7.91 26.33 -18.03
CA ASP A 148 -6.56 26.74 -18.44
C ASP A 148 -5.85 27.45 -17.28
N VAL A 149 -5.04 26.70 -16.53
CA VAL A 149 -4.35 27.22 -15.36
C VAL A 149 -3.17 28.05 -15.84
N GLN A 150 -3.04 29.27 -15.31
CA GLN A 150 -1.87 30.11 -15.62
C GLN A 150 -0.59 29.45 -15.09
N ASP A 151 0.41 29.36 -15.96
CA ASP A 151 1.68 28.70 -15.67
C ASP A 151 2.37 29.35 -14.44
N GLY A 152 2.78 28.52 -13.48
CA GLY A 152 3.40 28.95 -12.22
C GLY A 152 2.44 29.31 -11.07
N SER A 153 1.12 29.14 -11.22
CA SER A 153 0.18 29.30 -10.10
C SER A 153 0.23 28.11 -9.11
N GLN A 154 -0.40 28.28 -7.93
CA GLN A 154 -0.55 27.17 -6.98
C GLN A 154 -1.45 26.06 -7.54
N GLU A 155 -2.46 26.40 -8.32
CA GLU A 155 -3.29 25.43 -9.01
C GLU A 155 -2.47 24.62 -10.03
N ALA A 156 -1.56 25.26 -10.77
CA ALA A 156 -0.72 24.57 -11.76
C ALA A 156 0.25 23.59 -11.09
N ALA A 157 0.80 23.96 -9.92
CA ALA A 157 1.63 23.06 -9.13
C ALA A 157 0.84 21.88 -8.54
N LEU A 158 -0.42 22.10 -8.18
CA LEU A 158 -1.30 21.05 -7.67
C LEU A 158 -1.70 20.07 -8.78
N ASP A 159 -2.02 20.59 -9.96
CA ASP A 159 -2.34 19.84 -11.16
C ASP A 159 -1.17 18.96 -11.63
N ALA A 160 0.02 19.55 -11.79
CA ALA A 160 1.23 18.79 -12.13
C ALA A 160 1.53 17.67 -11.12
N ARG A 161 1.24 17.93 -9.82
CA ARG A 161 1.39 16.92 -8.77
C ARG A 161 0.32 15.82 -8.86
N PHE A 162 -0.91 16.18 -9.20
CA PHE A 162 -2.00 15.24 -9.46
C PHE A 162 -1.64 14.30 -10.61
N CYS A 163 -1.28 14.83 -11.78
CA CYS A 163 -0.90 14.05 -12.95
C CYS A 163 0.27 13.10 -12.66
N ALA A 164 1.31 13.59 -11.97
CA ALA A 164 2.45 12.77 -11.58
C ALA A 164 2.05 11.61 -10.67
N LEU A 165 1.23 11.86 -9.64
CA LEU A 165 0.78 10.81 -8.72
C LEU A 165 -0.17 9.80 -9.36
N LEU A 166 -1.03 10.24 -10.27
CA LEU A 166 -1.91 9.34 -11.02
C LEU A 166 -1.11 8.44 -11.96
N ALA A 167 -0.09 8.99 -12.64
CA ALA A 167 0.83 8.21 -13.45
C ALA A 167 1.64 7.20 -12.60
N ASP A 168 2.09 7.60 -11.41
CA ASP A 168 2.77 6.71 -10.47
C ASP A 168 1.85 5.58 -10.00
N TYR A 169 0.58 5.90 -9.71
CA TYR A 169 -0.45 4.93 -9.34
C TYR A 169 -0.67 3.92 -10.47
N ALA A 170 -0.87 4.40 -11.71
CA ALA A 170 -1.04 3.55 -12.90
C ALA A 170 0.15 2.63 -13.15
N ARG A 171 1.38 3.06 -12.82
CA ARG A 171 2.57 2.19 -12.92
C ARG A 171 2.59 1.09 -11.85
N SER A 172 2.00 1.34 -10.70
CA SER A 172 1.95 0.39 -9.58
C SER A 172 0.78 -0.59 -9.67
N ASP A 173 -0.39 -0.13 -10.14
CA ASP A 173 -1.58 -0.93 -10.44
C ASP A 173 -2.13 -0.55 -11.82
N PRO A 174 -1.58 -1.15 -12.89
CA PRO A 174 -1.98 -0.84 -14.27
C PRO A 174 -3.45 -1.16 -14.53
N PRO A 175 -4.21 -0.25 -15.15
CA PRO A 175 -5.58 -0.53 -15.54
C PRO A 175 -5.66 -1.44 -16.78
N ASN A 176 -6.83 -2.03 -17.00
CA ASN A 176 -7.23 -2.59 -18.29
C ASN A 176 -8.11 -1.59 -19.04
N HIS A 177 -8.25 -1.76 -20.35
CA HIS A 177 -9.19 -0.93 -21.13
C HIS A 177 -10.63 -1.09 -20.61
N GLY A 178 -11.29 0.05 -20.40
CA GLY A 178 -12.64 0.11 -19.87
C GLY A 178 -12.71 -0.03 -18.35
N ASP A 179 -11.57 -0.04 -17.65
CA ASP A 179 -11.58 0.05 -16.20
C ASP A 179 -11.93 1.48 -15.75
N HIS A 180 -12.56 1.54 -14.58
CA HIS A 180 -12.93 2.72 -13.83
C HIS A 180 -12.24 2.64 -12.47
N LEU A 181 -11.69 3.75 -12.00
CA LEU A 181 -11.11 3.88 -10.67
C LEU A 181 -11.95 4.86 -9.87
N VAL A 182 -12.60 4.38 -8.82
CA VAL A 182 -13.41 5.19 -7.91
C VAL A 182 -12.63 5.40 -6.61
N VAL A 183 -12.44 6.66 -6.25
CA VAL A 183 -11.76 7.07 -5.02
C VAL A 183 -12.78 7.68 -4.06
N ASN A 184 -13.01 7.03 -2.93
CA ASN A 184 -13.86 7.56 -1.87
C ASN A 184 -13.09 8.61 -1.07
N LEU A 185 -13.52 9.87 -1.13
CA LEU A 185 -12.80 10.97 -0.50
C LEU A 185 -12.92 10.95 1.03
N ALA A 186 -13.94 10.32 1.60
CA ALA A 186 -14.11 10.22 3.05
C ALA A 186 -13.24 9.11 3.65
N THR A 187 -13.29 7.91 3.09
CA THR A 187 -12.58 6.73 3.62
C THR A 187 -11.15 6.62 3.10
N GLY A 188 -10.89 7.17 1.92
CA GLY A 188 -9.63 6.97 1.19
C GLY A 188 -9.54 5.64 0.46
N ALA A 189 -10.64 4.92 0.29
CA ALA A 189 -10.67 3.67 -0.47
C ALA A 189 -10.54 3.92 -1.98
N PHE A 190 -9.73 3.11 -2.64
CA PHE A 190 -9.55 3.04 -4.09
C PHE A 190 -10.20 1.74 -4.57
N GLU A 191 -11.21 1.85 -5.43
CA GLU A 191 -11.97 0.71 -5.94
C GLU A 191 -11.94 0.70 -7.46
N ARG A 192 -11.52 -0.42 -8.05
CA ARG A 192 -11.50 -0.61 -9.50
C ARG A 192 -12.72 -1.42 -9.95
N SER A 193 -13.44 -0.94 -10.96
CA SER A 193 -14.57 -1.61 -11.58
C SER A 193 -14.47 -1.57 -13.10
N GLY A 194 -15.09 -2.54 -13.79
CA GLY A 194 -15.29 -2.48 -15.26
C GLY A 194 -16.61 -1.82 -15.66
N GLN A 195 -17.23 -1.07 -14.74
CA GLN A 195 -18.54 -0.46 -14.89
C GLN A 195 -18.55 0.89 -14.18
N TRP A 196 -19.36 1.81 -14.72
CA TRP A 196 -19.66 3.08 -14.07
C TRP A 196 -20.21 2.88 -12.67
N SER A 197 -19.78 3.76 -11.77
CA SER A 197 -20.29 3.76 -10.41
C SER A 197 -21.70 4.36 -10.34
N HIS A 198 -22.64 3.63 -9.73
CA HIS A 198 -23.99 4.11 -9.40
C HIS A 198 -24.08 4.30 -7.88
N LEU A 199 -23.35 5.28 -7.34
CA LEU A 199 -23.27 5.53 -5.89
C LEU A 199 -24.28 6.57 -5.41
#